data_AF-A0A1F3SQH3-F1
#
_entry.id   AF-A0A1F3SQH3-F1
#
_cell.length_a   1.000
_cell.length_b   1.000
_cell.length_c   1.000
_cell.angle_alpha   90.00
_cell.angle_beta   90.00
_cell.angle_gamma   90.00
#
_symmetry.space_group_name_H-M   'P 1'
#
loop_
_entity.id
_entity.type
_entity.pdbx_description
1 polymer ?
#
loop_
_entity_poly.entity_id
_entity_poly.type
_entity_poly.pdbx_seq_one_letter_code
_entity_poly.pdbx_strand_id
1 'polypeptide(L)'
;MPDNANTGYKVDIEKYKEAGGSSPRLFNNLPDLVKPHVVSELLGVSVKTIYDWNYRQQTRNIPNDLFIKVNRLLYLRTDVLRRWITSQNPFMG
;
A
#
# COMPACT_ATOMS: atom_id res chain seq x y z
N MET A 1 -29.01 2.73 14.77
CA MET A 1 -27.83 3.59 15.01
C MET A 1 -26.76 3.20 14.00
N PRO A 2 -26.24 4.09 13.14
CA PRO A 2 -25.10 3.74 12.30
C PRO A 2 -23.78 4.12 13.00
N ASP A 3 -22.90 3.12 13.11
CA ASP A 3 -21.53 3.21 13.63
C ASP A 3 -20.67 4.21 12.83
N ASN A 4 -20.25 5.27 13.52
CA ASN A 4 -19.34 6.29 13.02
C ASN A 4 -17.88 5.86 13.21
N ALA A 5 -17.42 4.86 12.43
CA ALA A 5 -16.01 4.47 12.35
C ALA A 5 -15.29 5.05 11.11
N ASN A 6 -15.97 5.87 10.31
CA ASN A 6 -15.56 6.17 8.92
C ASN A 6 -15.07 7.61 8.69
N THR A 7 -14.87 8.39 9.75
CA THR A 7 -14.56 9.82 9.66
C THR A 7 -13.05 10.12 9.64
N GLY A 8 -12.22 9.30 10.31
CA GLY A 8 -10.77 9.53 10.37
C GLY A 8 -9.99 9.15 9.10
N TYR A 9 -10.44 8.13 8.36
CA TYR A 9 -9.72 7.60 7.20
C TYR A 9 -9.85 8.47 5.95
N LYS A 10 -10.95 9.22 5.81
CA LYS A 10 -11.18 10.09 4.65
C LYS A 10 -10.16 11.24 4.58
N VAL A 11 -9.69 11.71 5.74
CA VAL A 11 -8.75 12.84 5.86
C VAL A 11 -7.37 12.49 5.30
N ASP A 12 -6.91 11.25 5.51
CA ASP A 12 -5.63 10.80 4.96
C ASP A 12 -5.68 10.68 3.43
N ILE A 13 -6.82 10.27 2.87
CA ILE A 13 -6.95 9.92 1.44
C ILE A 13 -6.99 11.17 0.54
N GLU A 14 -7.66 12.25 0.95
CA GLU A 14 -7.71 13.49 0.15
C GLU A 14 -6.33 14.07 -0.11
N LYS A 15 -5.38 13.90 0.82
CA LYS A 15 -3.98 14.33 0.67
C LYS A 15 -3.25 13.65 -0.50
N TYR A 16 -3.65 12.45 -0.90
CA TYR A 16 -2.94 11.65 -1.90
C TYR A 16 -3.67 11.53 -3.25
N LYS A 17 -4.89 12.05 -3.35
CA LYS A 17 -5.76 11.92 -4.52
C LYS A 17 -5.30 12.74 -5.74
N GLU A 18 -4.42 13.72 -5.55
CA GLU A 18 -3.88 14.57 -6.62
C GLU A 18 -2.82 13.89 -7.50
N ALA A 19 -2.38 12.67 -7.17
CA ALA A 19 -1.29 11.98 -7.88
C ALA A 19 -1.73 11.04 -9.03
N GLY A 20 -2.97 11.15 -9.50
CA GLY A 20 -3.53 10.28 -10.54
C GLY A 20 -3.13 10.67 -11.97
N GLY A 21 -2.01 10.16 -12.48
CA GLY A 21 -1.68 10.22 -13.90
C GLY A 21 -0.25 9.80 -14.24
N SER A 22 -0.11 8.57 -14.74
CA SER A 22 1.09 7.92 -15.30
C SER A 22 2.36 7.86 -14.42
N SER A 23 2.93 6.66 -14.27
CA SER A 23 4.28 6.35 -13.74
C SER A 23 5.28 7.50 -13.98
N PRO A 24 6.03 8.05 -13.00
CA PRO A 24 6.71 7.45 -11.83
C PRO A 24 6.24 8.04 -10.47
N ARG A 25 5.08 8.71 -10.45
CA ARG A 25 4.62 9.51 -9.30
C ARG A 25 3.88 8.75 -8.20
N LEU A 26 3.52 7.48 -8.44
CA LEU A 26 2.66 6.67 -7.56
C LEU A 26 3.13 6.64 -6.09
N PHE A 27 4.44 6.68 -5.86
CA PHE A 27 5.03 6.55 -4.52
C PHE A 27 5.70 7.84 -4.02
N ASN A 28 5.66 8.95 -4.78
CA ASN A 28 6.46 10.15 -4.46
C ASN A 28 5.99 10.91 -3.22
N ASN A 29 4.70 10.82 -2.90
CA ASN A 29 4.09 11.55 -1.79
C ASN A 29 3.67 10.65 -0.64
N LEU A 30 4.10 9.39 -0.62
CA LEU A 30 3.73 8.44 0.43
C LEU A 30 4.71 8.52 1.61
N PRO A 31 4.21 8.38 2.85
CA PRO A 31 5.07 8.21 4.01
C PRO A 31 5.89 6.91 3.90
N ASP A 32 6.95 6.78 4.69
CA ASP A 32 7.80 5.58 4.71
C ASP A 32 7.02 4.29 5.02
N LEU A 33 5.97 4.42 5.83
CA LEU A 33 5.07 3.35 6.21
C LEU A 33 3.64 3.67 5.81
N VAL A 34 3.02 2.79 5.04
CA VAL A 34 1.63 2.92 4.58
C VAL A 34 0.77 1.78 5.09
N LYS A 35 -0.50 2.07 5.40
CA LYS A 35 -1.46 1.06 5.84
C LYS A 35 -1.96 0.24 4.64
N PRO A 36 -2.40 -1.02 4.84
CA PRO A 36 -2.90 -1.88 3.77
C PRO A 36 -4.03 -1.29 2.91
N HIS A 37 -4.92 -0.48 3.49
CA HIS A 37 -6.00 0.15 2.72
C HIS A 37 -5.49 1.23 1.76
N VAL A 38 -4.49 2.01 2.16
CA VAL A 38 -3.86 3.02 1.29
C VAL A 38 -3.23 2.33 0.08
N VAL A 39 -2.54 1.21 0.31
CA VAL A 39 -1.93 0.42 -0.77
C VAL A 39 -2.98 -0.23 -1.69
N SER A 40 -4.08 -0.70 -1.11
CA SER A 40 -5.22 -1.24 -1.86
C SER A 40 -5.79 -0.22 -2.85
N GLU A 41 -6.03 1.01 -2.40
CA GLU A 41 -6.49 2.09 -3.26
C GLU A 41 -5.43 2.51 -4.29
N LEU A 42 -4.18 2.65 -3.86
CA LEU A 42 -3.06 3.04 -4.73
C LEU A 42 -2.86 2.08 -5.91
N LEU A 43 -2.92 0.77 -5.65
CA LEU A 43 -2.66 -0.27 -6.65
C LEU A 43 -3.92 -0.79 -7.34
N GLY A 44 -5.11 -0.34 -6.92
CA GLY A 44 -6.38 -0.83 -7.45
C GLY A 44 -6.66 -2.30 -7.15
N VAL A 45 -6.08 -2.85 -6.07
CA VAL A 45 -6.27 -4.25 -5.65
C VAL A 45 -7.06 -4.30 -4.35
N SER A 46 -7.72 -5.42 -4.03
CA SER A 46 -8.49 -5.51 -2.79
C SER A 46 -7.59 -5.51 -1.54
N VAL A 47 -8.09 -4.97 -0.42
CA VAL A 47 -7.40 -5.06 0.89
C VAL A 47 -7.11 -6.52 1.27
N LYS A 48 -8.03 -7.44 0.94
CA LYS A 48 -7.84 -8.89 1.14
C LYS A 48 -6.63 -9.40 0.37
N THR A 49 -6.40 -8.91 -0.86
CA THR A 49 -5.21 -9.23 -1.66
C THR A 49 -3.93 -8.77 -0.96
N ILE A 50 -3.93 -7.56 -0.38
CA ILE A 50 -2.79 -7.07 0.41
C ILE A 50 -2.50 -7.95 1.63
N TYR A 51 -3.52 -8.41 2.35
CA TYR A 51 -3.32 -9.35 3.46
C TYR A 51 -2.87 -10.74 3.00
N ASP A 52 -3.35 -11.22 1.85
CA ASP A 52 -2.91 -12.48 1.25
C ASP A 52 -1.42 -12.44 0.90
N TRP A 53 -0.90 -11.29 0.47
CA TRP A 53 0.54 -11.09 0.27
C TRP A 53 1.36 -11.33 1.53
N ASN A 54 0.89 -10.83 2.68
CA ASN A 54 1.55 -11.05 3.96
C ASN A 54 1.50 -12.54 4.40
N TYR A 55 0.45 -13.28 4.06
CA TYR A 55 0.35 -14.71 4.38
C TYR A 55 1.18 -15.59 3.44
N ARG A 56 1.29 -15.19 2.17
CA ARG A 56 1.88 -16.00 1.09
C ARG A 56 3.25 -15.51 0.63
N GLN A 57 4.02 -14.86 1.50
CA GLN A 57 5.27 -14.19 1.12
C GLN A 57 6.23 -15.10 0.33
N GLN A 58 6.42 -16.33 0.82
CA GLN A 58 7.33 -17.31 0.23
C GLN A 58 6.87 -17.85 -1.13
N THR A 59 5.55 -17.97 -1.36
CA THR A 59 5.03 -18.61 -2.58
C THR A 59 4.84 -17.63 -3.73
N ARG A 60 4.89 -16.32 -3.48
CA ARG A 60 4.70 -15.27 -4.48
C ARG A 60 5.91 -14.35 -4.68
N ASN A 61 7.08 -14.77 -4.18
CA ASN A 61 8.31 -13.97 -4.26
C ASN A 61 8.11 -12.53 -3.75
N ILE A 62 7.36 -12.39 -2.65
CA ILE A 62 7.09 -11.10 -2.02
C ILE A 62 8.23 -10.83 -1.03
N PRO A 63 8.80 -9.62 -0.99
CA PRO A 63 9.87 -9.30 -0.05
C PRO A 63 9.46 -9.55 1.40
N ASN A 64 10.30 -10.23 2.15
CA ASN A 64 10.03 -10.57 3.55
C ASN A 64 9.93 -9.31 4.43
N ASP A 65 10.63 -8.24 4.06
CA ASP A 65 10.66 -6.95 4.75
C ASP A 65 9.57 -5.96 4.25
N LEU A 66 8.70 -6.40 3.32
CA LEU A 66 7.61 -5.56 2.83
C LEU A 66 6.64 -5.18 3.96
N PHE A 67 6.35 -6.12 4.86
CA PHE A 67 5.39 -5.94 5.93
C PHE A 67 6.10 -5.73 7.27
N ILE A 68 5.63 -4.75 8.04
CA ILE A 68 6.10 -4.47 9.40
C ILE A 68 4.92 -4.30 10.34
N LYS A 69 5.07 -4.79 11.59
CA LYS A 69 4.08 -4.58 12.65
C LYS A 69 4.58 -3.51 13.62
N VAL A 70 3.81 -2.45 13.78
CA VAL A 70 4.07 -1.37 14.75
C VAL A 70 2.82 -1.22 15.62
N ASN A 71 2.96 -1.33 16.95
CA ASN A 71 1.83 -1.24 17.88
C ASN A 71 0.65 -2.16 17.52
N ARG A 72 0.93 -3.42 17.13
CA ARG A 72 -0.05 -4.43 16.67
C ARG A 72 -0.75 -4.11 15.35
N LEU A 73 -0.46 -2.99 14.71
CA LEU A 73 -0.97 -2.61 13.40
C LEU A 73 0.02 -3.04 12.30
N LEU A 74 -0.51 -3.52 11.17
CA LEU A 74 0.27 -3.93 10.01
C LEU A 74 0.48 -2.73 9.08
N TYR A 75 1.72 -2.52 8.65
CA TYR A 75 2.11 -1.51 7.69
C TYR A 75 2.94 -2.15 6.57
N LEU A 76 3.00 -1.47 5.43
CA LEU A 76 3.90 -1.80 4.34
C LEU A 76 4.98 -0.72 4.24
N ARG A 77 6.21 -1.15 4.01
CA ARG A 77 7.34 -0.26 3.72
C ARG A 77 7.23 0.26 2.29
N THR A 78 7.11 1.56 2.13
CA THR A 78 6.91 2.21 0.83
C THR A 78 8.10 2.01 -0.10
N ASP A 79 9.33 2.04 0.43
CA ASP A 79 10.56 1.85 -0.35
C ASP A 79 10.68 0.42 -0.91
N VAL A 80 10.26 -0.59 -0.13
CA VAL A 80 10.25 -2.00 -0.53
C VAL A 80 9.11 -2.25 -1.52
N LEU A 81 7.92 -1.70 -1.24
CA LEU A 81 6.75 -1.80 -2.11
C LEU A 81 7.04 -1.22 -3.50
N ARG A 82 7.60 -0.01 -3.57
CA ARG A 82 7.99 0.63 -4.83
C ARG A 82 8.93 -0.28 -5.63
N ARG A 83 10.04 -0.72 -5.01
CA ARG A 83 11.04 -1.57 -5.67
C ARG A 83 10.41 -2.87 -6.18
N TRP A 84 9.58 -3.50 -5.37
CA TRP A 84 8.91 -4.74 -5.75
C TRP A 84 7.93 -4.53 -6.91
N ILE A 85 7.03 -3.56 -6.84
CA ILE A 85 6.06 -3.30 -7.92
C ILE A 85 6.75 -2.92 -9.24
N THR A 86 7.80 -2.09 -9.19
CA THR A 86 8.60 -1.75 -10.36
C THR A 86 9.31 -2.99 -10.93
N SER A 87 9.78 -3.92 -10.09
CA SER A 87 10.40 -5.17 -10.56
C SER A 87 9.42 -6.10 -11.28
N GLN A 88 8.13 -6.04 -10.95
CA GLN A 88 7.09 -6.85 -11.59
C GLN A 88 6.61 -6.24 -12.92
N ASN A 89 6.82 -4.94 -13.13
CA ASN A 89 6.37 -4.21 -14.31
C ASN A 89 7.53 -3.40 -14.91
N PRO A 90 8.38 -4.01 -15.77
CA PRO A 90 9.56 -3.35 -16.33
C PRO A 90 9.25 -2.13 -17.20
N PHE A 91 7.99 -1.91 -17.57
CA PHE A 91 7.52 -0.74 -18.34
C PHE A 91 7.13 0.47 -17.48
N MET A 92 7.19 0.36 -16.14
CA MET A 92 6.83 1.43 -15.19
C MET A 92 8.04 2.07 -14.48
N GLY A 93 9.26 1.75 -14.93
CA GLY A 93 10.53 2.28 -14.41
C GLY A 93 10.91 3.63 -15.01
#